data_AF-A0A434EKL1-F1
#
_entry.id   AF-A0A434EKL1-F1
#
_cell.length_a   1.000
_cell.length_b   1.000
_cell.length_c   1.000
_cell.angle_alpha   90.00
_cell.angle_beta   90.00
_cell.angle_gamma   90.00
#
_symmetry.space_group_name_H-M   'P 1'
#
loop_
_entity.id
_entity.type
_entity.pdbx_description
1 polymer ?
#
loop_
_entity_poly.entity_id
_entity_poly.type
_entity_poly.pdbx_seq_one_letter_code
_entity_poly.pdbx_strand_id
1 'polypeptide(L)'
;MTPMTLWIETLERLAALVEEKLLAAHLAAGDYSHADYDGWRKRSSAAEAELITFFTDEEGARFNSSAERSVRMAGIRASSTTGTIGALQNWRTAARKKIAAEDGFNPHGSGPVPIERKEA
;
A
#
# COMPACT_ATOMS: atom_id res chain seq x y z
N MET A 1 21.56 -4.25 17.69
CA MET A 1 20.38 -3.96 16.85
C MET A 1 20.82 -4.06 15.41
N THR A 2 20.30 -5.02 14.64
CA THR A 2 20.70 -5.23 13.25
C THR A 2 19.85 -4.36 12.30
N PRO A 3 20.39 -3.96 11.13
CA PRO A 3 19.68 -3.07 10.20
C PRO A 3 18.36 -3.67 9.65
N MET A 4 18.21 -5.00 9.64
CA MET A 4 16.96 -5.66 9.24
C MET A 4 15.81 -5.42 10.23
N THR A 5 16.07 -5.41 11.54
CA THR A 5 15.03 -5.19 12.56
C THR A 5 14.43 -3.79 12.45
N LEU A 6 15.28 -2.76 12.26
CA LEU A 6 14.85 -1.37 12.04
C LEU A 6 13.98 -1.21 10.78
N TRP A 7 14.26 -1.98 9.73
CA TRP A 7 13.49 -1.94 8.50
C TRP A 7 12.11 -2.59 8.66
N ILE A 8 12.01 -3.72 9.37
CA ILE A 8 10.73 -4.38 9.67
C ILE A 8 9.84 -3.47 10.52
N GLU A 9 10.37 -2.89 11.61
CA GLU A 9 9.64 -1.94 12.46
C GLU A 9 9.12 -0.74 11.65
N THR A 10 9.93 -0.26 10.68
CA THR A 10 9.51 0.80 9.76
C THR A 10 8.35 0.35 8.87
N LEU A 11 8.39 -0.87 8.33
CA LEU A 11 7.30 -1.42 7.51
C LEU A 11 6.01 -1.62 8.30
N GLU A 12 6.09 -2.09 9.55
CA GLU A 12 4.93 -2.26 10.42
C GLU A 12 4.25 -0.92 10.71
N ARG A 13 5.03 0.07 11.14
CA ARG A 13 4.54 1.44 11.40
C ARG A 13 3.87 2.02 10.15
N LEU A 14 4.53 1.92 8.99
CA LEU A 14 4.00 2.45 7.74
C LEU A 14 2.75 1.69 7.27
N ALA A 15 2.68 0.37 7.46
CA ALA A 15 1.51 -0.41 7.06
C ALA A 15 0.27 -0.04 7.90
N ALA A 16 0.46 0.22 9.19
CA ALA A 16 -0.59 0.74 10.07
C ALA A 16 -1.00 2.18 9.69
N LEU A 17 -0.02 3.05 9.44
CA LEU A 17 -0.27 4.43 9.05
C LEU A 17 -1.01 4.54 7.70
N VAL A 18 -0.65 3.71 6.72
CA VAL A 18 -1.38 3.64 5.44
C VAL A 18 -2.83 3.23 5.64
N GLU A 19 -3.11 2.26 6.52
CA GLU A 19 -4.47 1.86 6.85
C GLU A 19 -5.28 2.99 7.50
N GLU A 20 -4.71 3.64 8.51
CA GLU A 20 -5.33 4.77 9.20
C GLU A 20 -5.67 5.90 8.23
N LYS A 21 -4.70 6.33 7.41
CA LYS A 21 -4.89 7.44 6.48
C LYS A 21 -5.87 7.11 5.36
N LEU A 22 -5.87 5.87 4.85
CA LEU A 22 -6.87 5.44 3.88
C LEU A 22 -8.29 5.45 4.46
N LEU A 23 -8.46 5.02 5.72
CA LEU A 23 -9.75 5.09 6.39
C LEU A 23 -10.20 6.55 6.58
N ALA A 24 -9.30 7.43 7.04
CA ALA A 24 -9.60 8.84 7.21
C ALA A 24 -10.00 9.50 5.88
N ALA A 25 -9.29 9.22 4.79
CA ALA A 25 -9.62 9.71 3.46
C ALA A 25 -10.98 9.20 2.95
N HIS A 26 -11.31 7.93 3.22
CA HIS A 26 -12.62 7.38 2.89
C HIS A 26 -13.74 8.09 3.65
N LEU A 27 -13.58 8.31 4.96
CA LEU A 27 -14.55 9.05 5.78
C LEU A 27 -14.71 10.49 5.32
N ALA A 28 -13.62 11.17 4.94
CA ALA A 28 -13.66 12.54 4.43
C ALA A 28 -14.35 12.65 3.06
N ALA A 29 -14.13 11.66 2.16
CA ALA A 29 -14.81 11.60 0.88
C ALA A 29 -16.32 11.35 1.02
N GLY A 30 -16.68 10.52 2.01
CA GLY A 30 -18.02 9.99 2.20
C GLY A 30 -18.40 8.94 1.15
N ASP A 31 -19.63 8.44 1.27
CA ASP A 31 -20.15 7.42 0.37
C ASP A 31 -20.36 7.95 -1.05
N TYR A 32 -20.23 7.04 -2.00
CA TYR A 32 -20.53 7.30 -3.39
C TYR A 32 -22.00 7.70 -3.56
N SER A 33 -22.25 8.80 -4.27
CA SER A 33 -23.59 9.29 -4.58
C SER A 33 -23.75 9.52 -6.07
N HIS A 34 -24.68 8.81 -6.71
CA HIS A 34 -25.06 9.09 -8.10
C HIS A 34 -25.76 10.46 -8.22
N ALA A 35 -26.52 10.87 -7.20
CA ALA A 35 -27.25 12.13 -7.18
C ALA A 35 -26.34 13.36 -6.94
N ASP A 36 -25.23 13.16 -6.21
CA ASP A 36 -24.20 14.17 -5.95
C ASP A 36 -22.83 13.65 -6.44
N TYR A 37 -22.77 13.23 -7.71
CA TYR A 37 -21.54 12.65 -8.26
C TYR A 37 -20.39 13.68 -8.26
N ASP A 38 -20.66 14.92 -8.65
CA ASP A 38 -19.65 15.97 -8.70
C ASP A 38 -19.16 16.37 -7.30
N GLY A 39 -20.05 16.44 -6.32
CA GLY A 39 -19.69 16.72 -4.93
C GLY A 39 -18.85 15.60 -4.34
N TRP A 40 -19.28 14.34 -4.50
CA TRP A 40 -18.49 13.17 -4.11
C TRP A 40 -17.11 13.18 -4.77
N ARG A 41 -17.05 13.36 -6.09
CA ARG A 41 -15.80 13.37 -6.85
C ARG A 41 -14.82 14.44 -6.38
N LYS A 42 -15.31 15.65 -6.06
CA LYS A 42 -14.48 16.73 -5.51
C LYS A 42 -13.90 16.37 -4.15
N ARG A 43 -14.73 15.84 -3.23
CA ARG A 43 -14.28 15.40 -1.90
C ARG A 43 -13.28 14.25 -2.00
N SER A 44 -13.54 13.25 -2.85
CA SER A 44 -12.61 12.14 -3.09
C SER A 44 -11.27 12.61 -3.66
N SER A 45 -11.28 13.54 -4.62
CA SER A 45 -10.05 14.09 -5.21
C SER A 45 -9.24 14.90 -4.20
N ALA A 46 -9.91 15.68 -3.34
CA ALA A 46 -9.26 16.44 -2.28
C ALA A 46 -8.61 15.52 -1.24
N ALA A 47 -9.34 14.50 -0.77
CA ALA A 47 -8.81 13.51 0.17
C ALA A 47 -7.62 12.72 -0.42
N GLU A 48 -7.66 12.38 -1.71
CA GLU A 48 -6.53 11.73 -2.40
C GLU A 48 -5.30 12.66 -2.50
N ALA A 49 -5.51 13.96 -2.75
CA ALA A 49 -4.42 14.93 -2.79
C ALA A 49 -3.77 15.13 -1.41
N GLU A 50 -4.56 15.14 -0.34
CA GLU A 50 -4.06 15.19 1.03
C GLU A 50 -3.23 13.95 1.38
N LEU A 51 -3.65 12.76 0.96
CA LEU A 51 -2.86 11.53 1.12
C LEU A 51 -1.50 11.62 0.43
N ILE A 52 -1.50 12.06 -0.84
CA ILE A 52 -0.27 12.19 -1.62
C ILE A 52 0.68 13.16 -0.92
N THR A 53 0.17 14.32 -0.49
CA THR A 53 0.96 15.34 0.19
C THR A 53 1.55 14.79 1.49
N PHE A 54 0.71 14.21 2.36
CA PHE A 54 1.14 13.63 3.63
C PHE A 54 2.25 12.58 3.46
N PHE A 55 2.05 11.58 2.60
CA PHE A 55 3.05 10.53 2.43
C PHE A 55 4.32 11.02 1.71
N THR A 56 4.22 12.06 0.87
CA THR A 56 5.40 12.65 0.23
C THR A 56 6.24 13.40 1.25
N ASP A 57 5.61 14.26 2.06
CA ASP A 57 6.30 15.19 2.96
C ASP A 57 6.80 14.48 4.22
N GLU A 58 5.97 13.64 4.83
CA GLU A 58 6.27 13.01 6.13
C GLU A 58 7.02 11.68 5.98
N GLU A 59 6.80 10.96 4.88
CA GLU A 59 7.27 9.57 4.72
C GLU A 59 8.20 9.37 3.51
N GLY A 60 8.49 10.45 2.77
CA GLY A 60 9.37 10.42 1.60
C GLY A 60 8.85 9.53 0.47
N ALA A 61 7.54 9.30 0.40
CA ALA A 61 6.92 8.51 -0.64
C ALA A 61 7.05 9.22 -2.00
N ARG A 62 7.22 8.42 -3.05
CA ARG A 62 7.26 8.91 -4.42
C ARG A 62 6.08 8.37 -5.21
N PHE A 63 5.18 9.26 -5.58
CA PHE A 63 4.03 8.94 -6.42
C PHE A 63 4.34 9.21 -7.89
N ASN A 64 3.80 8.35 -8.77
CA ASN A 64 3.79 8.59 -10.21
C ASN A 64 2.35 8.82 -10.66
N SER A 65 2.15 9.92 -11.39
CA SER A 65 0.87 10.35 -11.93
C SER A 65 0.59 9.87 -13.37
N SER A 66 1.23 8.80 -13.83
CA SER A 66 0.94 8.19 -15.14
C SER A 66 -0.41 7.43 -15.15
N ALA A 67 -0.80 6.88 -16.32
CA ALA A 67 -1.99 6.03 -16.45
C ALA A 67 -1.96 4.82 -15.49
N GLU A 68 -0.77 4.35 -15.14
CA GLU A 68 -0.54 3.45 -14.03
C GLU A 68 -0.06 4.27 -12.81
N ARG A 69 -0.93 4.42 -11.81
CA ARG A 69 -0.58 5.13 -10.58
C ARG A 69 0.33 4.24 -9.76
N SER A 70 1.49 4.73 -9.35
CA SER A 70 2.42 3.94 -8.54
C SER A 70 2.93 4.73 -7.35
N VAL A 71 3.17 4.05 -6.23
CA VAL A 71 3.82 4.59 -5.04
C VAL A 71 5.08 3.80 -4.74
N ARG A 72 6.16 4.49 -4.36
CA ARG A 72 7.37 3.91 -3.78
C ARG A 72 7.62 4.50 -2.40
N MET A 73 7.73 3.65 -1.38
CA MET A 73 7.94 4.03 0.02
C MET A 73 8.64 2.89 0.77
N ALA A 74 9.59 3.22 1.66
CA ALA A 74 10.41 2.28 2.43
C ALA A 74 11.01 1.11 1.61
N GLY A 75 11.45 1.41 0.38
CA GLY A 75 12.06 0.41 -0.52
C GLY A 75 11.05 -0.44 -1.31
N ILE A 76 9.76 -0.38 -1.02
CA ILE A 76 8.70 -1.13 -1.72
C ILE A 76 8.04 -0.24 -2.77
N ARG A 77 7.82 -0.78 -3.97
CA ARG A 77 7.02 -0.18 -5.04
C ARG A 77 5.73 -0.97 -5.22
N ALA A 78 4.61 -0.27 -5.39
CA ALA A 78 3.33 -0.86 -5.80
C ALA A 78 2.62 0.06 -6.79
N SER A 79 1.74 -0.51 -7.61
CA SER A 79 0.95 0.23 -8.58
C SER A 79 -0.51 -0.22 -8.59
N SER A 80 -1.37 0.63 -9.15
CA SER A 80 -2.75 0.31 -9.46
C SER A 80 -3.21 1.08 -10.69
N THR A 81 -4.06 0.42 -11.49
CA THR A 81 -4.79 1.05 -12.59
C THR A 81 -6.00 1.83 -12.12
N THR A 82 -6.47 1.59 -10.89
CA THR A 82 -7.68 2.20 -10.34
C THR A 82 -7.46 3.55 -9.66
N GLY A 83 -6.21 3.92 -9.33
CA GLY A 83 -5.92 5.18 -8.64
C GLY A 83 -4.82 5.05 -7.58
N THR A 84 -4.50 6.17 -6.92
CA THR A 84 -3.48 6.21 -5.86
C THR A 84 -3.90 5.42 -4.64
N ILE A 85 -5.19 5.46 -4.28
CA ILE A 85 -5.76 4.67 -3.18
C ILE A 85 -5.47 3.18 -3.38
N GLY A 86 -5.73 2.65 -4.58
CA GLY A 86 -5.41 1.26 -4.90
C GLY A 86 -3.91 0.96 -4.83
N ALA A 87 -3.07 1.90 -5.28
CA ALA A 87 -1.62 1.73 -5.21
C ALA A 87 -1.12 1.66 -3.74
N LEU A 88 -1.69 2.46 -2.84
CA LEU A 88 -1.40 2.42 -1.40
C LEU A 88 -1.90 1.13 -0.73
N GLN A 89 -3.08 0.63 -1.11
CA GLN A 89 -3.59 -0.66 -0.63
C GLN A 89 -2.68 -1.83 -1.06
N ASN A 90 -2.24 -1.80 -2.32
CA ASN A 90 -1.28 -2.77 -2.85
C ASN A 90 0.08 -2.67 -2.15
N TRP A 91 0.54 -1.44 -1.87
CA TRP A 91 1.76 -1.20 -1.11
C TRP A 91 1.66 -1.81 0.30
N ARG A 92 0.58 -1.54 1.03
CA ARG A 92 0.34 -2.10 2.38
C ARG A 92 0.32 -3.63 2.36
N THR A 93 -0.32 -4.22 1.35
CA THR A 93 -0.33 -5.67 1.15
C THR A 93 1.06 -6.22 0.92
N ALA A 94 1.88 -5.55 0.10
CA ALA A 94 3.26 -5.93 -0.15
C ALA A 94 4.14 -5.79 1.11
N ALA A 95 3.95 -4.74 1.91
CA ALA A 95 4.64 -4.54 3.19
C ALA A 95 4.32 -5.67 4.17
N ARG A 96 3.04 -6.02 4.35
CA ARG A 96 2.63 -7.14 5.22
C ARG A 96 3.20 -8.48 4.79
N LYS A 97 3.27 -8.74 3.48
CA LYS A 97 3.92 -9.95 2.94
C LYS A 97 5.42 -9.99 3.25
N LYS A 98 6.09 -8.85 3.31
CA LYS A 98 7.53 -8.77 3.65
C LYS A 98 7.77 -8.99 5.14
N ILE A 99 6.93 -8.38 5.99
CA ILE A 99 6.97 -8.59 7.44
C ILE A 99 6.78 -10.08 7.77
N ALA A 100 5.72 -10.70 7.24
CA ALA A 100 5.43 -12.12 7.50
C ALA A 100 6.55 -13.06 7.01
N ALA A 101 7.17 -12.77 5.87
CA ALA A 101 8.28 -13.55 5.35
C ALA A 101 9.53 -13.50 6.24
N GLU A 102 9.77 -12.36 6.90
CA GLU A 102 10.89 -12.19 7.84
C GLU A 102 10.60 -12.82 9.21
N ASP A 103 9.36 -12.74 9.68
CA ASP A 103 8.92 -13.39 10.93
C ASP A 103 8.89 -14.92 10.84
N GLY A 104 9.22 -15.51 9.68
CA GLY A 104 9.11 -16.94 9.42
C GLY A 104 7.65 -17.45 9.37
N PHE A 105 6.67 -16.55 9.39
CA PHE A 105 5.26 -16.89 9.36
C PHE A 105 4.78 -17.00 7.90
N ASN A 106 4.57 -18.24 7.47
CA ASN A 106 3.98 -18.56 6.17
C ASN A 106 2.50 -18.96 6.32
N PRO A 107 1.55 -18.00 6.33
CA PRO A 107 0.12 -18.34 6.43
C PRO A 107 -0.45 -18.92 5.12
N HIS A 108 0.28 -18.80 4.00
CA HIS A 108 -0.15 -19.28 2.69
C HIS A 108 1.03 -19.92 1.97
N GLY A 109 1.22 -21.23 2.19
CA GLY A 109 2.24 -22.07 1.56
C GLY A 109 2.22 -22.01 0.04
N SER A 110 2.92 -21.05 -0.54
CA SER A 110 3.24 -20.99 -1.98
C SER A 110 4.69 -20.56 -2.15
N GLY A 111 5.59 -21.32 -1.52
CA GLY A 111 6.93 -21.51 -2.07
C GLY A 111 6.85 -22.53 -3.21
N PRO A 112 7.76 -22.49 -4.20
CA PRO A 112 7.80 -23.49 -5.24
C PRO A 112 7.90 -24.89 -4.62
N VAL A 113 6.98 -25.78 -4.99
CA VAL A 113 7.06 -27.20 -4.65
C VAL A 113 8.41 -27.71 -5.15
N PRO A 114 9.25 -28.35 -4.30
CA PRO A 114 10.42 -29.05 -4.78
C PRO A 114 9.96 -30.10 -5.80
N ILE A 115 10.25 -29.88 -7.08
CA ILE A 115 10.05 -30.91 -8.09
C ILE A 115 11.14 -31.95 -7.83
N GLU A 116 10.80 -32.98 -7.05
CA GLU A 116 11.65 -34.16 -6.95
C GLU A 116 11.84 -34.72 -8.37
N ARG A 117 13.10 -34.84 -8.79
CA ARG A 117 13.42 -35.56 -10.03
C ARG A 117 12.93 -36.99 -9.86
N LYS A 118 11.96 -37.39 -10.66
CA LYS A 118 11.68 -38.80 -10.91
C LYS A 118 12.93 -39.38 -11.57
N GLU A 119 13.65 -40.25 -10.87
CA GLU A 119 14.67 -41.07 -11.51
C GLU A 119 13.99 -41.99 -12.55
N ALA A 120 14.69 -42.16 -13.67
CA ALA A 120 14.24 -42.86 -14.87
C ALA A 120 14.26 -44.38 -14.71
#